data_AF-A0A060CIJ2-F1
#
_entry.id   AF-A0A060CIJ2-F1
#
_cell.length_a   1.000
_cell.length_b   1.000
_cell.length_c   1.000
_cell.angle_alpha   90.00
_cell.angle_beta   90.00
_cell.angle_gamma   90.00
#
_symmetry.space_group_name_H-M   'P 1'
#
loop_
_entity.id
_entity.type
_entity.pdbx_description
1 polymer ?
#
loop_
_entity_poly.entity_id
_entity_poly.type
_entity_poly.pdbx_seq_one_letter_code
_entity_poly.pdbx_strand_id
1 'polypeptide(L)'
;MLAYQWYRDGKAISYATSARYKLVGADAGKKLTVKVTGSLSGYANTSKTSAATGVVAKGTLTAKVPTISGKVKVGSKITAKVSGWTSGTKFSYQWSVAGKAVKGATKSTFKLPASALGKKVTVKVT
;
A
#
# COMPACT_ATOMS: atom_id res chain seq x y z
N MET A 1 24.94 -12.83 23.52
CA MET A 1 23.80 -12.16 22.86
C MET A 1 24.04 -12.04 21.36
N LEU A 2 22.98 -11.91 20.57
CA LEU A 2 23.05 -11.69 19.12
C LEU A 2 22.40 -10.35 18.77
N ALA A 3 23.06 -9.58 17.90
CA ALA A 3 22.51 -8.38 17.28
C ALA A 3 22.40 -8.59 15.76
N TYR A 4 21.33 -8.08 15.16
CA TYR A 4 21.09 -8.18 13.73
C TYR A 4 21.07 -6.79 13.11
N GLN A 5 21.45 -6.71 11.84
CA GLN A 5 21.24 -5.53 11.00
C GLN A 5 21.00 -5.99 9.57
N TRP A 6 19.87 -5.59 8.98
CA TRP A 6 19.55 -5.85 7.58
C TRP A 6 20.07 -4.74 6.67
N TYR A 7 20.44 -5.12 5.46
CA TYR A 7 20.97 -4.22 4.44
C TYR A 7 20.22 -4.44 3.11
N ARG A 8 20.00 -3.34 2.38
CA ARG A 8 19.42 -3.30 1.04
C ARG A 8 20.47 -2.76 0.07
N ASP A 9 20.89 -3.58 -0.89
CA ASP A 9 22.02 -3.29 -1.78
C ASP A 9 23.26 -2.77 -0.99
N GLY A 10 23.57 -3.45 0.12
CA GLY A 10 24.71 -3.09 0.98
C GLY A 10 24.52 -1.86 1.87
N LYS A 11 23.39 -1.15 1.78
CA LYS A 11 23.07 -0.02 2.69
C LYS A 11 22.22 -0.49 3.87
N ALA A 12 22.59 -0.12 5.09
CA ALA A 12 21.85 -0.50 6.29
C ALA A 12 20.40 0.03 6.21
N ILE A 13 19.44 -0.84 6.52
CA ILE A 13 18.03 -0.47 6.62
C ILE A 13 17.78 0.00 8.05
N SER A 14 17.44 1.26 8.22
CA SER A 14 17.18 1.85 9.55
C SER A 14 16.17 1.02 10.34
N TYR A 15 16.47 0.78 11.61
CA TYR A 15 15.64 0.04 12.57
C TYR A 15 15.39 -1.45 12.23
N ALA A 16 16.01 -1.99 11.17
CA ALA A 16 15.90 -3.39 10.83
C ALA A 16 16.93 -4.23 11.62
N THR A 17 16.68 -4.37 12.92
CA THR A 17 17.58 -5.05 13.88
C THR A 17 17.01 -6.36 14.46
N SER A 18 15.87 -6.80 13.95
CA SER A 18 15.24 -8.07 14.33
C SER A 18 15.80 -9.22 13.50
N ALA A 19 15.78 -10.43 14.07
CA ALA A 19 16.13 -11.66 13.34
C ALA A 19 15.20 -11.91 12.13
N ARG A 20 14.00 -11.33 12.13
CA ARG A 20 13.04 -11.38 11.02
C ARG A 20 12.90 -10.00 10.39
N TYR A 21 12.84 -9.95 9.06
CA TYR A 21 12.59 -8.74 8.30
C TYR A 21 11.38 -8.93 7.39
N LYS A 22 10.41 -8.03 7.49
CA LYS A 22 9.25 -8.00 6.60
C LYS A 22 9.61 -7.14 5.39
N LEU A 23 9.57 -7.76 4.21
CA LEU A 23 9.81 -7.04 2.95
C LEU A 23 8.82 -5.89 2.76
N VAL A 24 9.32 -4.80 2.21
CA VAL A 24 8.57 -3.60 1.86
C VAL A 24 8.77 -3.26 0.39
N GLY A 25 7.93 -2.38 -0.16
CA GLY A 25 8.01 -1.99 -1.58
C GLY A 25 9.38 -1.43 -2.00
N ALA A 26 10.12 -0.80 -1.08
CA ALA A 26 11.47 -0.28 -1.34
C ALA A 26 12.53 -1.38 -1.57
N ASP A 27 12.25 -2.63 -1.20
CA ASP A 27 13.14 -3.77 -1.45
C ASP A 27 13.01 -4.30 -2.89
N ALA A 28 11.92 -3.98 -3.60
CA ALA A 28 11.70 -4.53 -4.93
C ALA A 28 12.81 -4.13 -5.90
N GLY A 29 13.36 -5.12 -6.62
CA GLY A 29 14.51 -4.95 -7.49
C GLY A 29 15.86 -4.92 -6.77
N LYS A 30 15.90 -5.14 -5.47
CA LYS A 30 17.10 -5.06 -4.61
C LYS A 30 17.48 -6.42 -4.07
N LYS A 31 18.73 -6.55 -3.63
CA LYS A 31 19.20 -7.72 -2.86
C LYS A 31 19.28 -7.37 -1.38
N LEU A 32 18.98 -8.34 -0.53
CA LEU A 32 19.11 -8.21 0.91
C LEU A 32 20.27 -9.04 1.45
N THR A 33 20.93 -8.53 2.48
CA THR A 33 21.88 -9.26 3.32
C THR A 33 21.59 -8.95 4.77
N VAL A 34 21.93 -9.88 5.67
CA VAL A 34 21.88 -9.65 7.11
C VAL A 34 23.27 -9.82 7.70
N LYS A 35 23.67 -8.88 8.55
CA LYS A 35 24.86 -9.00 9.41
C LYS A 35 24.41 -9.41 10.81
N VAL A 36 25.03 -10.45 11.34
CA VAL A 36 24.81 -10.91 12.71
C VAL A 36 26.09 -10.70 13.50
N THR A 37 25.97 -10.04 14.65
CA THR A 37 27.08 -9.82 15.60
C THR A 37 26.82 -10.64 16.86
N GLY A 38 27.75 -11.51 17.21
CA GLY A 38 27.75 -12.27 18.45
C GLY A 38 28.64 -11.62 19.50
N SER A 39 28.14 -11.56 20.73
CA SER A 39 28.86 -11.04 21.89
C SER A 39 28.77 -12.02 23.06
N LEU A 40 29.89 -12.29 23.71
CA LEU A 40 30.01 -13.14 24.90
C LEU A 40 30.94 -12.44 25.90
N SER A 41 30.56 -12.41 27.18
CA SER A 41 31.35 -11.72 28.22
C SER A 41 32.75 -12.33 28.33
N GLY A 42 33.78 -11.48 28.34
CA GLY A 42 35.19 -11.91 28.34
C GLY A 42 35.76 -12.23 26.95
N TYR A 43 34.97 -12.08 25.87
CA TYR A 43 35.41 -12.36 24.50
C TYR A 43 35.24 -11.13 23.60
N ALA A 44 36.07 -11.04 22.56
CA ALA A 44 35.89 -10.06 21.50
C ALA A 44 34.61 -10.35 20.69
N ASN A 45 33.91 -9.29 20.28
CA ASN A 45 32.74 -9.41 19.41
C ASN A 45 33.16 -9.91 18.03
N THR A 46 32.35 -10.79 17.44
CA THR A 46 32.54 -11.25 16.06
C THR A 46 31.27 -11.04 15.24
N SER A 47 31.43 -10.86 13.93
CA SER A 47 30.29 -10.68 13.04
C SER A 47 30.44 -11.44 11.73
N LYS A 48 29.32 -11.92 11.20
CA LYS A 48 29.23 -12.57 9.90
C LYS A 48 28.08 -11.96 9.11
N THR A 49 28.28 -11.79 7.81
CA THR A 49 27.24 -11.33 6.87
C THR A 49 26.82 -12.50 6.00
N SER A 50 25.51 -12.63 5.78
CA SER A 50 24.96 -13.65 4.90
C SER A 50 25.38 -13.43 3.44
N ALA A 51 25.26 -14.48 2.62
CA ALA A 51 25.16 -14.28 1.18
C ALA A 51 23.95 -13.38 0.85
N ALA A 52 24.04 -12.67 -0.27
CA ALA A 52 22.93 -11.88 -0.76
C ALA A 52 21.77 -12.78 -1.21
N THR A 53 20.54 -12.36 -0.96
CA THR A 53 19.37 -13.00 -1.55
C THR A 53 19.37 -12.89 -3.07
N GLY A 54 18.49 -13.63 -3.73
CA GLY A 54 18.03 -13.26 -5.07
C GLY A 54 17.45 -11.84 -5.09
N VAL A 55 17.24 -11.29 -6.29
CA VAL A 55 16.56 -10.01 -6.45
C VAL A 55 15.14 -10.13 -5.93
N VAL A 56 14.76 -9.26 -5.01
CA VAL A 56 13.39 -9.23 -4.48
C VAL A 56 12.44 -8.85 -5.60
N ALA A 57 11.51 -9.74 -5.92
CA ALA A 57 10.53 -9.51 -6.97
C ALA A 57 9.55 -8.40 -6.59
N LYS A 58 9.03 -7.70 -7.60
CA LYS A 58 7.87 -6.82 -7.41
C LYS A 58 6.65 -7.68 -7.08
N GLY A 59 5.84 -7.23 -6.14
CA GLY A 59 4.51 -7.81 -5.92
C GLY A 59 3.57 -7.49 -7.09
N THR A 60 2.52 -8.30 -7.25
CA THR A 60 1.50 -8.09 -8.28
C THR A 60 0.43 -7.13 -7.75
N LEU A 61 0.15 -6.06 -8.50
CA LEU A 61 -1.00 -5.20 -8.25
C LEU A 61 -2.20 -5.76 -9.02
N THR A 62 -3.16 -6.34 -8.30
CA THR A 62 -4.45 -6.71 -8.88
C THR A 62 -5.42 -5.55 -8.73
N ALA A 63 -6.24 -5.31 -9.74
CA ALA A 63 -7.27 -4.29 -9.73
C ALA A 63 -8.56 -4.85 -10.33
N LYS A 64 -9.70 -4.55 -9.72
CA LYS A 64 -11.02 -4.80 -10.30
C LYS A 64 -11.76 -3.49 -10.49
N VAL A 65 -12.66 -3.46 -11.47
CA VAL A 65 -13.52 -2.30 -11.74
C VAL A 65 -14.32 -1.95 -10.48
N PRO A 66 -14.22 -0.70 -9.98
CA PRO A 66 -15.03 -0.25 -8.86
C PRO A 66 -16.52 -0.30 -9.18
N THR A 67 -17.35 -0.57 -8.17
CA THR A 67 -18.81 -0.59 -8.32
C THR A 67 -19.46 0.53 -7.50
N ILE A 68 -20.60 1.03 -7.93
CA ILE A 68 -21.42 1.97 -7.15
C ILE A 68 -22.57 1.17 -6.53
N SER A 69 -22.82 1.40 -5.24
CA SER A 69 -23.93 0.77 -4.51
C SER A 69 -24.73 1.79 -3.70
N GLY A 70 -25.96 1.44 -3.34
CA GLY A 70 -26.89 2.30 -2.61
C GLY A 70 -28.11 2.68 -3.46
N LYS A 71 -29.08 3.35 -2.83
CA LYS A 71 -30.29 3.82 -3.52
C LYS A 71 -29.95 5.05 -4.35
N VAL A 72 -30.15 4.98 -5.66
CA VAL A 72 -29.92 6.10 -6.59
C VAL A 72 -31.14 7.03 -6.58
N LYS A 73 -31.33 7.75 -5.47
CA LYS A 73 -32.37 8.76 -5.29
C LYS A 73 -31.74 10.05 -4.78
N VAL A 74 -32.23 11.20 -5.24
CA VAL A 74 -31.79 12.52 -4.73
C VAL A 74 -31.88 12.53 -3.19
N GLY A 75 -30.86 13.10 -2.54
CA GLY A 75 -30.73 13.13 -1.09
C GLY A 75 -30.20 11.84 -0.46
N SER A 76 -30.23 10.71 -1.17
CA SER A 76 -29.64 9.45 -0.70
C SER A 76 -28.12 9.45 -0.84
N LYS A 77 -27.45 8.60 -0.06
CA LYS A 77 -26.01 8.37 -0.14
C LYS A 77 -25.74 7.12 -0.95
N ILE A 78 -24.82 7.24 -1.91
CA ILE A 78 -24.23 6.13 -2.65
C ILE A 78 -22.77 5.94 -2.26
N THR A 79 -22.27 4.72 -2.45
CA THR A 79 -20.93 4.31 -2.02
C THR A 79 -20.18 3.68 -3.18
N ALA A 80 -18.95 4.14 -3.41
CA ALA A 80 -18.00 3.48 -4.29
C ALA A 80 -17.36 2.31 -3.54
N LYS A 81 -17.55 1.10 -4.08
CA LYS A 81 -16.98 -0.14 -3.55
C LYS A 81 -15.79 -0.56 -4.40
N VAL A 82 -14.65 -0.73 -3.72
CA VAL A 82 -13.40 -1.24 -4.29
C VAL A 82 -13.10 -2.58 -3.64
N SER A 83 -13.13 -3.66 -4.40
CA SER A 83 -12.85 -5.02 -3.92
C SER A 83 -11.93 -5.76 -4.89
N GLY A 84 -11.14 -6.72 -4.41
CA GLY A 84 -10.18 -7.45 -5.24
C GLY A 84 -8.91 -6.67 -5.62
N TRP A 85 -8.67 -5.53 -4.98
CA TRP A 85 -7.42 -4.80 -5.09
C TRP A 85 -6.38 -5.36 -4.11
N THR A 86 -5.10 -5.30 -4.47
CA THR A 86 -4.01 -5.71 -3.57
C THR A 86 -4.09 -4.94 -2.24
N SER A 87 -3.96 -5.66 -1.12
CA SER A 87 -4.03 -5.06 0.21
C SER A 87 -3.00 -3.95 0.40
N GLY A 88 -3.40 -2.85 1.05
CA GLY A 88 -2.58 -1.66 1.22
C GLY A 88 -2.62 -0.66 0.05
N THR A 89 -3.38 -0.95 -1.01
CA THR A 89 -3.64 0.04 -2.08
C THR A 89 -4.38 1.24 -1.50
N LYS A 90 -3.88 2.44 -1.80
CA LYS A 90 -4.52 3.71 -1.44
C LYS A 90 -5.42 4.15 -2.59
N PHE A 91 -6.55 4.77 -2.26
CA PHE A 91 -7.54 5.21 -3.23
C PHE A 91 -7.89 6.68 -3.04
N SER A 92 -8.02 7.37 -4.16
CA SER A 92 -8.65 8.67 -4.30
C SER A 92 -9.96 8.51 -5.08
N TYR A 93 -10.94 9.37 -4.80
CA TYR A 93 -12.25 9.33 -5.42
C TYR A 93 -12.56 10.68 -6.05
N GLN A 94 -13.30 10.67 -7.15
CA GLN A 94 -13.94 11.87 -7.68
C GLN A 94 -15.29 11.49 -8.29
N TRP A 95 -16.36 12.02 -7.69
CA TRP A 95 -17.71 11.82 -8.21
C TRP A 95 -18.03 12.84 -9.29
N SER A 96 -18.78 12.40 -10.30
CA SER A 96 -19.24 13.23 -11.42
C SER A 96 -20.73 13.03 -11.68
N VAL A 97 -21.40 14.12 -12.08
CA VAL A 97 -22.82 14.14 -12.48
C VAL A 97 -22.89 14.63 -13.91
N ALA A 98 -23.49 13.84 -14.80
CA ALA A 98 -23.50 14.09 -16.25
C ALA A 98 -22.08 14.41 -16.80
N GLY A 99 -21.09 13.64 -16.35
CA GLY A 99 -19.69 13.77 -16.79
C GLY A 99 -18.92 14.94 -16.16
N LYS A 100 -19.58 15.85 -15.42
CA LYS A 100 -18.93 16.97 -14.74
C LYS A 100 -18.54 16.60 -13.31
N ALA A 101 -17.27 16.78 -12.97
CA ALA A 101 -16.77 16.54 -11.61
C ALA A 101 -17.47 17.46 -10.60
N VAL A 102 -17.94 16.88 -9.49
CA VAL A 102 -18.55 17.63 -8.40
C VAL A 102 -17.46 18.09 -7.45
N LYS A 103 -17.31 19.41 -7.28
CA LYS A 103 -16.29 20.01 -6.40
C LYS A 103 -16.41 19.46 -4.97
N GLY A 104 -15.30 18.99 -4.42
CA GLY A 104 -15.23 18.43 -3.05
C GLY A 104 -15.82 17.02 -2.89
N ALA A 105 -16.35 16.41 -3.95
CA ALA A 105 -16.86 15.05 -3.90
C ALA A 105 -15.73 14.01 -4.05
N THR A 106 -14.86 13.97 -3.05
CA THR A 106 -13.63 13.15 -3.04
C THR A 106 -13.64 12.01 -2.02
N LYS A 107 -14.78 11.80 -1.35
CA LYS A 107 -14.97 10.71 -0.40
C LYS A 107 -15.42 9.44 -1.11
N SER A 108 -15.23 8.28 -0.47
CA SER A 108 -15.78 6.99 -0.93
C SER A 108 -17.30 6.95 -0.96
N THR A 109 -17.96 7.93 -0.35
CA THR A 109 -19.41 8.10 -0.37
C THR A 109 -19.79 9.46 -0.95
N PHE A 110 -20.96 9.50 -1.60
CA PHE A 110 -21.49 10.71 -2.21
C PHE A 110 -22.98 10.82 -1.93
N LYS A 111 -23.39 11.98 -1.40
CA LYS A 111 -24.81 12.33 -1.26
C LYS A 111 -25.29 12.90 -2.57
N LEU A 112 -26.30 12.29 -3.17
CA LEU A 112 -26.84 12.70 -4.47
C LEU A 112 -27.48 14.10 -4.37
N PRO A 113 -26.94 15.12 -5.05
CA PRO A 113 -27.54 16.45 -5.05
C PRO A 113 -28.79 16.47 -5.93
N ALA A 114 -29.64 17.50 -5.77
CA ALA A 114 -30.80 17.71 -6.65
C ALA A 114 -30.40 17.82 -8.13
N SER A 115 -29.22 18.37 -8.41
CA SER A 115 -28.67 18.49 -9.76
C SER A 115 -28.38 17.15 -10.46
N ALA A 116 -28.41 16.02 -9.73
CA ALA A 116 -28.26 14.67 -10.26
C ALA A 116 -29.58 14.01 -10.73
N LEU A 117 -30.73 14.65 -10.50
CA LEU A 117 -32.02 14.14 -10.95
C LEU A 117 -32.01 13.90 -12.48
N GLY A 118 -32.35 12.68 -12.90
CA GLY A 118 -32.36 12.27 -14.30
C GLY A 118 -30.98 12.18 -14.97
N LYS A 119 -29.89 12.36 -14.23
CA LYS A 119 -28.53 12.38 -14.78
C LYS A 119 -27.72 11.15 -14.34
N LYS A 120 -26.84 10.70 -15.23
CA LYS A 120 -25.87 9.64 -14.92
C LYS A 120 -24.87 10.13 -13.87
N VAL A 121 -24.63 9.30 -12.87
CA VAL A 121 -23.63 9.53 -11.83
C VAL A 121 -22.51 8.50 -11.97
N THR A 122 -21.27 8.97 -11.97
CA THR A 122 -20.07 8.12 -12.07
C THR A 122 -19.08 8.46 -10.97
N VAL A 123 -18.16 7.53 -10.70
CA VAL A 123 -17.03 7.73 -9.81
C VAL A 123 -15.76 7.30 -10.53
N LYS A 124 -14.73 8.15 -10.50
CA LYS A 124 -13.37 7.77 -10.85
C LYS A 124 -12.63 7.41 -9.57
N VAL A 125 -11.99 6.25 -9.56
CA VAL A 125 -11.11 5.80 -8.48
C VAL A 125 -9.68 5.77 -9.04
N THR A 126 -8.72 6.34 -8.32
CA THR A 126 -7.29 6.36 -8.71
C THR A 126 -6.41 6.05 -7.52
#